data_AF-A0A973QGK5-F1
#
_entry.id   AF-A0A973QGK5-F1
#
_cell.length_a   1.000
_cell.length_b   1.000
_cell.length_c   1.000
_cell.angle_alpha   90.00
_cell.angle_beta   90.00
_cell.angle_gamma   90.00
#
_symmetry.space_group_name_H-M   'P 1'
#
loop_
_entity.id
_entity.type
_entity.pdbx_description
1 polymer ?
#
loop_
_entity_poly.entity_id
_entity_poly.type
_entity_poly.pdbx_seq_one_letter_code
_entity_poly.pdbx_strand_id
1 'polypeptide(L)'
;MDSFSTVIRTASHAQHVEAETSSFMSDLLGGRLGVDAYARYTEQLWFVYEALEAGADRLASDPVTGPFIQPELYRLAALERDLEHLRGPGWRTGVSALPATQAYADRVRECA
;
A
#
# COMPACT_ATOMS: atom_id res chain seq x y z
N MET A 1 -0.25 -11.96 -29.13
CA MET A 1 -0.95 -11.66 -27.87
C MET A 1 -0.02 -10.80 -27.04
N ASP A 2 -0.51 -9.70 -26.49
CA ASP A 2 0.28 -8.85 -25.61
C ASP A 2 0.66 -9.60 -24.32
N SER A 3 1.81 -9.27 -23.74
CA SER A 3 2.22 -9.83 -22.45
C SER A 3 1.25 -9.41 -21.34
N PHE A 4 1.10 -10.22 -20.29
CA PHE A 4 0.28 -9.85 -19.13
C PHE A 4 0.69 -8.49 -18.53
N SER A 5 2.00 -8.22 -18.45
CA SER A 5 2.52 -6.91 -18.02
C SER A 5 2.07 -5.74 -18.90
N THR A 6 1.95 -5.95 -20.22
CA THR A 6 1.46 -4.93 -21.15
C THR A 6 -0.04 -4.70 -20.97
N VAL A 7 -0.80 -5.77 -20.75
CA VAL A 7 -2.24 -5.68 -20.48
C VAL A 7 -2.51 -4.87 -19.21
N ILE A 8 -1.84 -5.21 -18.10
CA ILE A 8 -2.00 -4.49 -16.82
C ILE A 8 -1.66 -3.00 -17.00
N ARG A 9 -0.47 -2.69 -17.55
CA ARG A 9 -0.02 -1.30 -17.75
C ARG A 9 -1.01 -0.48 -18.56
N THR A 10 -1.52 -1.03 -19.66
CA THR A 10 -2.44 -0.30 -20.55
C THR A 10 -3.82 -0.17 -19.92
N ALA A 11 -4.33 -1.22 -19.29
CA ALA A 11 -5.66 -1.23 -18.68
C ALA A 11 -5.78 -0.30 -17.47
N SER A 12 -4.70 -0.13 -16.70
CA SER A 12 -4.69 0.74 -15.51
C SER A 12 -4.24 2.18 -15.78
N HIS A 13 -3.95 2.54 -17.04
CA HIS A 13 -3.31 3.82 -17.36
C HIS A 13 -4.15 5.04 -16.94
N ALA A 14 -5.48 5.00 -17.18
CA ALA A 14 -6.35 6.12 -16.82
C ALA A 14 -6.39 6.33 -15.30
N GLN A 15 -6.55 5.24 -14.53
CA GLN A 15 -6.55 5.28 -13.06
C GLN A 15 -5.19 5.71 -12.49
N HIS A 16 -4.09 5.33 -13.13
CA HIS A 16 -2.76 5.78 -12.76
C HIS A 16 -2.62 7.30 -12.88
N VAL A 17 -3.03 7.87 -14.03
CA VAL A 17 -2.99 9.33 -14.24
C VAL A 17 -3.87 10.06 -13.23
N GLU A 18 -5.07 9.53 -12.94
CA GLU A 18 -5.96 10.10 -11.93
C GLU A 18 -5.35 10.07 -10.52
N ALA A 19 -4.74 8.94 -10.13
CA ALA A 19 -4.12 8.78 -8.82
C ALA A 19 -2.94 9.73 -8.60
N GLU A 20 -2.04 9.84 -9.60
CA GLU A 20 -0.85 10.71 -9.52
C GLU A 20 -1.21 12.20 -9.51
N THR A 21 -2.32 12.58 -10.14
CA THR A 21 -2.80 13.97 -10.20
C THR A 21 -3.80 14.32 -9.10
N SER A 22 -4.09 13.38 -8.19
CA SER A 22 -4.91 13.67 -7.01
C SER A 22 -4.33 14.84 -6.21
N SER A 23 -5.21 15.62 -5.57
CA SER A 23 -4.80 16.82 -4.82
C SER A 23 -3.79 16.48 -3.73
N PHE A 24 -4.02 15.40 -2.97
CA PHE A 24 -3.10 14.95 -1.93
C PHE A 24 -1.71 14.64 -2.47
N MET A 25 -1.59 13.85 -3.54
CA MET A 25 -0.30 13.50 -4.13
C MET A 25 0.41 14.74 -4.71
N SER A 26 -0.35 15.58 -5.40
CA SER A 26 0.15 16.84 -5.97
C SER A 26 0.67 17.80 -4.89
N ASP A 27 -0.01 17.89 -3.75
CA ASP A 27 0.37 18.75 -2.62
C ASP A 27 1.56 18.17 -1.85
N LEU A 28 1.60 16.85 -1.64
CA LEU A 28 2.70 16.17 -0.97
C LEU A 28 4.01 16.28 -1.77
N LEU A 29 3.99 15.87 -3.04
CA LEU A 29 5.17 15.92 -3.91
C LEU A 29 5.58 17.35 -4.26
N GLY A 30 4.62 18.27 -4.27
CA GLY A 30 4.86 19.71 -4.44
C GLY A 30 5.38 20.43 -3.20
N GLY A 31 5.62 19.72 -2.08
CA GLY A 31 6.14 20.30 -0.84
C GLY A 31 5.17 21.20 -0.08
N ARG A 32 3.86 21.15 -0.41
CA ARG A 32 2.81 21.91 0.26
C ARG A 32 2.30 21.22 1.53
N LEU A 33 2.58 19.93 1.67
CA LEU A 33 2.29 19.15 2.88
C LEU A 33 3.58 18.81 3.62
N GLY A 34 3.50 18.83 4.95
CA GLY A 34 4.63 18.53 5.83
C GLY A 34 4.71 17.06 6.26
N VAL A 35 5.68 16.79 7.15
CA VAL A 35 5.96 15.45 7.69
C VAL A 35 4.73 14.80 8.35
N ASP A 36 3.86 15.59 8.97
CA ASP A 36 2.63 15.05 9.59
C ASP A 36 1.68 14.41 8.58
N ALA A 37 1.53 15.00 7.41
CA ALA A 37 0.69 14.46 6.34
C ALA A 37 1.32 13.22 5.72
N TYR A 38 2.65 13.24 5.53
CA TYR A 38 3.41 12.07 5.09
C TYR A 38 3.26 10.90 6.07
N ALA A 39 3.48 11.15 7.35
CA ALA A 39 3.33 10.15 8.39
C ALA A 39 1.90 9.61 8.43
N ARG A 40 0.87 10.47 8.33
CA ARG A 40 -0.53 10.02 8.26
C ARG A 40 -0.79 9.13 7.04
N TYR A 41 -0.20 9.42 5.90
CA TYR A 41 -0.29 8.57 4.71
C TYR A 41 0.43 7.22 4.91
N THR A 42 1.63 7.22 5.48
CA THR A 42 2.38 6.01 5.84
C THR A 42 1.61 5.12 6.82
N GLU A 43 0.90 5.72 7.80
CA GLU A 43 0.01 4.97 8.71
C GLU A 43 -1.11 4.25 7.95
N GLN A 44 -1.66 4.86 6.90
CA GLN A 44 -2.69 4.22 6.07
C GLN A 44 -2.10 3.11 5.21
N LEU A 45 -0.90 3.32 4.64
CA LEU A 45 -0.21 2.27 3.88
C LEU A 45 0.08 1.04 4.74
N TRP A 46 0.42 1.21 6.03
CA TRP A 46 0.66 0.09 6.93
C TRP A 46 -0.51 -0.91 6.96
N PHE A 47 -1.76 -0.44 7.04
CA PHE A 47 -2.93 -1.32 7.01
C PHE A 47 -3.11 -2.04 5.66
N VAL A 48 -2.80 -1.38 4.55
CA VAL A 48 -2.92 -1.97 3.20
C VAL A 48 -1.85 -3.05 3.01
N TYR A 49 -0.61 -2.78 3.40
CA TYR A 49 0.48 -3.74 3.29
C TYR A 49 0.34 -4.90 4.27
N GLU A 50 -0.17 -4.67 5.48
CA GLU A 50 -0.55 -5.76 6.39
C GLU A 50 -1.54 -6.70 5.71
N ALA A 51 -2.59 -6.17 5.08
CA ALA A 51 -3.58 -7.00 4.38
C ALA A 51 -2.99 -7.76 3.18
N LEU A 52 -2.10 -7.11 2.40
CA LEU A 52 -1.42 -7.73 1.25
C LEU A 52 -0.49 -8.87 1.69
N GLU A 53 0.26 -8.67 2.77
CA GLU A 53 1.30 -9.60 3.22
C GLU A 53 0.72 -10.72 4.11
N ALA A 54 -0.39 -10.49 4.83
CA ALA A 54 -1.03 -11.49 5.69
C ALA A 54 -1.50 -12.75 4.93
N GLY A 55 -1.86 -12.62 3.66
CA GLY A 55 -2.28 -13.73 2.80
C GLY A 55 -1.14 -14.44 2.07
N ALA A 56 0.09 -13.91 2.13
CA ALA A 56 1.16 -14.30 1.21
C ALA A 56 1.58 -15.76 1.37
N ASP A 57 1.69 -16.28 2.60
CA ASP A 57 2.08 -17.68 2.85
C ASP A 57 1.09 -18.68 2.24
N ARG A 58 -0.21 -18.36 2.29
CA ARG A 58 -1.25 -19.21 1.70
C ARG A 58 -1.16 -19.21 0.17
N LEU A 59 -0.93 -18.04 -0.41
CA LEU A 59 -0.83 -17.83 -1.85
C LEU A 59 0.50 -18.33 -2.44
N ALA A 60 1.56 -18.42 -1.64
CA ALA A 60 2.89 -18.82 -2.10
C ALA A 60 2.92 -20.23 -2.74
N SER A 61 1.97 -21.09 -2.37
CA SER A 61 1.85 -22.45 -2.92
C SER A 61 0.99 -22.56 -4.19
N ASP A 62 0.27 -21.49 -4.57
CA ASP A 62 -0.61 -21.49 -5.73
C ASP A 62 0.17 -21.20 -7.02
N PRO A 63 -0.07 -21.95 -8.11
CA PRO A 63 0.73 -21.85 -9.33
C PRO A 63 0.56 -20.52 -10.09
N VAL A 64 -0.50 -19.74 -9.81
CA VAL A 64 -0.75 -18.46 -10.46
C VAL A 64 -0.15 -17.31 -9.63
N THR A 65 -0.37 -17.33 -8.33
CA THR A 65 0.01 -16.24 -7.41
C THR A 65 1.39 -16.41 -6.81
N GLY A 66 1.85 -17.64 -6.57
CA GLY A 66 3.17 -17.96 -6.02
C GLY A 66 4.34 -17.26 -6.72
N PRO A 67 4.40 -17.20 -8.07
CA PRO A 67 5.45 -16.47 -8.79
C PRO A 67 5.54 -14.95 -8.48
N PHE A 68 4.46 -14.36 -7.94
CA PHE A 68 4.41 -12.95 -7.56
C PHE A 68 4.75 -12.71 -6.08
N ILE A 69 4.80 -13.77 -5.26
CA ILE A 69 5.18 -13.66 -3.84
C ILE A 69 6.70 -13.60 -3.73
N GLN A 70 7.23 -12.39 -3.59
CA GLN A 70 8.66 -12.11 -3.45
C GLN A 70 8.91 -11.40 -2.11
N PRO A 71 9.43 -12.10 -1.07
CA PRO A 71 9.67 -11.52 0.25
C PRO A 71 10.55 -10.26 0.24
N GLU A 72 11.42 -10.10 -0.76
CA GLU A 72 12.26 -8.91 -0.96
C GLU A 72 11.45 -7.65 -1.25
N LEU A 73 10.19 -7.80 -1.68
CA LEU A 73 9.24 -6.71 -1.93
C LEU A 73 8.34 -6.40 -0.74
N TYR A 74 8.37 -7.18 0.34
CA TYR A 74 7.56 -6.91 1.53
C TYR A 74 7.96 -5.58 2.16
N ARG A 75 6.96 -4.79 2.53
CA ARG A 75 7.11 -3.42 3.04
C ARG A 75 6.71 -3.31 4.51
N LEU A 76 5.94 -4.23 5.08
CA LEU A 76 5.37 -4.08 6.42
C LEU A 76 6.45 -3.73 7.46
N ALA A 77 7.53 -4.50 7.55
CA ALA A 77 8.63 -4.24 8.48
C ALA A 77 9.40 -2.92 8.21
N ALA A 78 9.39 -2.41 6.97
CA ALA A 78 9.95 -1.09 6.67
C ALA A 78 9.01 0.03 7.14
N LEU A 79 7.72 -0.10 6.85
CA LEU A 79 6.68 0.84 7.29
C LEU A 79 6.64 0.98 8.80
N GLU A 80 6.80 -0.12 9.55
CA GLU A 80 6.84 -0.08 11.02
C GLU A 80 8.03 0.71 11.56
N ARG A 81 9.21 0.58 10.95
CA ARG A 81 10.40 1.37 11.31
C ARG A 81 10.23 2.84 10.95
N ASP A 82 9.64 3.12 9.78
CA ASP A 82 9.36 4.49 9.36
C ASP A 82 8.37 5.16 10.32
N LEU A 83 7.31 4.45 10.73
CA LEU A 83 6.32 4.97 11.68
C LEU A 83 6.89 5.15 13.09
N GLU A 84 7.76 4.26 13.54
CA GLU A 84 8.49 4.47 14.79
C GLU A 84 9.39 5.71 14.73
N HIS A 85 10.03 5.98 13.59
CA HIS A 85 10.81 7.20 13.40
C HIS A 85 9.92 8.46 13.36
N LEU A 86 8.81 8.41 12.64
CA LEU A 86 7.95 9.57 12.38
C LEU A 86 7.02 9.93 13.56
N ARG A 87 6.60 8.93 14.34
CA ARG A 87 5.59 9.08 15.41
C ARG A 87 6.07 8.62 16.79
N GLY A 88 7.26 8.00 16.87
CA GLY A 88 7.82 7.45 18.09
C GLY A 88 7.40 5.99 18.38
N PRO A 89 7.96 5.37 19.42
CA PRO A 89 7.77 3.94 19.73
C PRO A 89 6.32 3.56 20.06
N GLY A 90 5.48 4.54 20.44
CA GLY A 90 4.07 4.36 20.75
C GLY A 90 3.12 4.52 19.55
N TRP A 91 3.63 4.63 18.33
CA TRP A 91 2.81 5.00 17.16
C TRP A 91 1.55 4.15 16.95
N ARG A 92 1.60 2.86 17.33
CA ARG A 92 0.48 1.92 17.20
C ARG A 92 -0.75 2.31 18.05
N THR A 93 -0.59 2.99 19.18
CA THR A 93 -1.72 3.24 20.11
C THR A 93 -2.70 4.30 19.61
N GLY A 94 -2.28 5.15 18.67
CA GLY A 94 -3.10 6.25 18.13
C GLY A 94 -3.51 6.06 16.68
N VAL A 95 -3.07 4.99 16.03
CA VAL A 95 -3.29 4.77 14.60
C VAL A 95 -4.62 4.04 14.36
N SER A 96 -5.41 4.59 13.45
CA SER A 96 -6.65 4.01 12.95
C SER A 96 -6.72 4.12 11.43
N ALA A 97 -7.26 3.08 10.81
CA ALA A 97 -7.57 3.09 9.38
C ALA A 97 -8.71 4.07 9.12
N LEU A 98 -8.55 4.90 8.09
CA LEU A 98 -9.65 5.66 7.52
C LEU A 98 -10.66 4.68 6.88
N PRO A 99 -11.94 5.06 6.72
CA PRO A 99 -12.94 4.18 6.11
C PRO A 99 -12.53 3.66 4.71
N ALA A 100 -11.89 4.49 3.89
CA ALA A 100 -11.38 4.08 2.58
C ALA A 100 -10.22 3.08 2.68
N THR A 101 -9.31 3.29 3.64
CA THR A 101 -8.20 2.36 3.91
C THR A 101 -8.72 1.01 4.39
N GLN A 102 -9.71 1.02 5.29
CA GLN A 102 -10.35 -0.20 5.77
C GLN A 102 -11.01 -0.96 4.60
N ALA A 103 -11.80 -0.26 3.77
CA ALA A 103 -12.44 -0.86 2.60
C ALA A 103 -11.41 -1.47 1.62
N TYR A 104 -10.26 -0.81 1.44
CA TYR A 104 -9.17 -1.36 0.62
C TYR A 104 -8.58 -2.61 1.26
N ALA A 105 -8.18 -2.56 2.53
CA ALA A 105 -7.62 -3.71 3.24
C ALA A 105 -8.60 -4.91 3.24
N ASP A 106 -9.89 -4.66 3.43
CA ASP A 106 -10.92 -5.70 3.39
C ASP A 106 -11.05 -6.32 2.00
N ARG A 107 -11.04 -5.50 0.94
CA ARG A 107 -11.08 -6.00 -0.44
C ARG A 107 -9.84 -6.84 -0.79
N VAL A 108 -8.66 -6.45 -0.28
CA VAL A 108 -7.44 -7.26 -0.44
C VAL A 108 -7.59 -8.61 0.23
N ARG A 109 -8.06 -8.64 1.49
CA ARG A 109 -8.28 -9.90 2.22
C ARG A 109 -9.34 -10.79 1.59
N GLU A 110 -10.35 -10.22 0.95
CA GLU A 110 -11.38 -10.96 0.20
C GLU A 110 -10.81 -11.61 -1.08
N CYS A 111 -9.88 -10.93 -1.76
CA CYS A 111 -9.25 -11.43 -2.99
C CYS A 111 -8.14 -12.46 -2.75
N ALA A 112 -7.48 -12.37 -1.59
CA ALA A 112 -6.41 -13.30 -1.21
C ALA A 112 -7.00 -14.69 -1.01
#